data_AF-A0A5M9ZSY5-F1
#
_entry.id   AF-A0A5M9ZSY5-F1
#
_cell.length_a   1.000
_cell.length_b   1.000
_cell.length_c   1.000
_cell.angle_alpha   90.00
_cell.angle_beta   90.00
_cell.angle_gamma   90.00
#
_symmetry.space_group_name_H-M   'P 1'
#
loop_
_entity.id
_entity.type
_entity.pdbx_description
1 polymer ?
#
loop_
_entity_poly.entity_id
_entity_poly.type
_entity_poly.pdbx_seq_one_letter_code
_entity_poly.pdbx_strand_id
1 'polypeptide(L)'
;MSNVDMDFVNAVIEDRVITADEMNESERRAISCLSKYDMKPGENFWFIKNGGIITNAADHTPEESHQITNECLDDTAYSALKNVYLGAVRNPDNIDLEPYRFQCYKDYKLIDQDYSYEQFQQELDNGKSPLSYIRSSSTPGYRDFMDCTDDPLHHMKSK
;
A
#
# COMPACT_ATOMS: atom_id res chain seq x y z
N MET A 1 -22.56 -15.42 7.32
CA MET A 1 -21.60 -16.41 6.80
C MET A 1 -21.01 -15.80 5.56
N SER A 2 -19.82 -15.18 5.68
CA SER A 2 -19.10 -14.62 4.55
C SER A 2 -18.60 -15.80 3.71
N ASN A 3 -19.15 -15.94 2.50
CA ASN A 3 -18.62 -16.87 1.51
C ASN A 3 -17.38 -16.20 0.93
N VAL A 4 -16.21 -16.55 1.47
CA VAL A 4 -14.98 -16.48 0.70
C VAL A 4 -15.26 -17.19 -0.63
N ASP A 5 -15.22 -16.47 -1.75
CA ASP A 5 -15.31 -17.07 -3.09
C ASP A 5 -13.98 -17.79 -3.36
N MET A 6 -13.83 -18.94 -2.69
CA MET A 6 -12.67 -19.81 -2.78
C MET A 6 -12.37 -20.17 -4.24
N ASP A 7 -13.37 -20.19 -5.12
CA ASP A 7 -13.18 -20.51 -6.53
C ASP A 7 -12.38 -19.41 -7.24
N PHE A 8 -12.62 -18.13 -6.92
CA PHE A 8 -11.81 -17.01 -7.43
C PHE A 8 -10.39 -17.02 -6.84
N VAL A 9 -10.25 -17.22 -5.53
CA VAL A 9 -8.93 -17.29 -4.87
C VAL A 9 -8.11 -18.46 -5.41
N ASN A 10 -8.73 -19.62 -5.62
CA ASN A 10 -8.07 -20.80 -6.17
C ASN A 10 -7.66 -20.58 -7.63
N ALA A 11 -8.50 -19.95 -8.47
CA ALA A 11 -8.15 -19.66 -9.86
C ALA A 11 -6.88 -18.78 -9.97
N VAL A 12 -6.79 -17.75 -9.12
CA VAL A 12 -5.62 -16.83 -9.05
C VAL A 12 -4.36 -17.51 -8.50
N ILE A 13 -4.50 -18.54 -7.67
CA ILE A 13 -3.36 -19.29 -7.10
C ILE A 13 -2.90 -20.40 -8.05
N GLU A 14 -3.80 -20.99 -8.84
CA GLU A 14 -3.53 -22.14 -9.70
C GLU A 14 -2.54 -21.83 -10.84
N ASP A 15 -2.61 -20.64 -11.43
CA ASP A 15 -1.67 -20.21 -12.47
C ASP A 15 -0.43 -19.50 -11.92
N ARG A 16 -0.40 -19.23 -10.61
CA ARG A 16 0.65 -18.50 -9.87
C ARG A 16 0.93 -17.10 -10.42
N VAL A 17 -0.01 -16.51 -11.15
CA VAL A 17 0.14 -15.20 -11.77
C VAL A 17 -1.12 -14.39 -11.49
N ILE A 18 -1.00 -13.37 -10.64
CA ILE A 18 -2.08 -12.40 -10.48
C ILE A 18 -2.00 -11.42 -11.66
N THR A 19 -2.97 -11.46 -12.56
CA THR A 19 -3.07 -10.52 -13.68
C THR A 19 -3.67 -9.18 -13.25
N ALA A 20 -3.46 -8.14 -14.07
CA ALA A 20 -4.09 -6.84 -13.84
C ALA A 20 -5.62 -6.92 -13.84
N ASP A 21 -6.20 -7.76 -14.71
CA ASP A 21 -7.66 -7.93 -14.82
C ASP A 21 -8.25 -8.62 -13.60
N GLU A 22 -7.58 -9.65 -13.07
CA GLU A 22 -8.01 -10.31 -11.83
C GLU A 22 -7.91 -9.37 -10.63
N MET A 23 -6.85 -8.56 -10.56
CA MET A 23 -6.70 -7.60 -9.49
C MET A 23 -7.74 -6.46 -9.59
N ASN A 24 -8.05 -5.98 -10.80
CA ASN A 24 -9.15 -5.03 -11.05
C ASN A 24 -10.52 -5.61 -10.65
N GLU A 25 -10.77 -6.89 -10.95
CA GLU A 25 -12.01 -7.56 -10.58
C GLU A 25 -12.11 -7.74 -9.06
N SER A 26 -11.02 -8.13 -8.41
CA SER A 26 -10.93 -8.26 -6.95
C SER A 26 -11.18 -6.91 -6.26
N GLU A 27 -10.60 -5.82 -6.78
CA GLU A 27 -10.90 -4.45 -6.33
C GLU A 27 -12.39 -4.12 -6.48
N ARG A 28 -12.96 -4.36 -7.66
CA ARG A 28 -14.37 -4.04 -7.92
C ARG A 28 -15.30 -4.74 -6.92
N ARG A 29 -15.00 -5.99 -6.56
CA ARG A 29 -15.72 -6.77 -5.55
C ARG A 29 -15.56 -6.17 -4.16
N ALA A 30 -14.34 -5.82 -3.76
CA ALA A 30 -14.05 -5.16 -2.49
C ALA A 30 -14.80 -3.82 -2.34
N ILE A 31 -14.73 -2.95 -3.37
CA ILE A 31 -15.46 -1.68 -3.42
C ILE A 31 -16.97 -1.90 -3.34
N SER A 32 -17.49 -2.90 -4.07
CA SER A 32 -18.91 -3.23 -4.02
C SER A 32 -19.35 -3.69 -2.64
N CYS A 33 -18.52 -4.43 -1.91
CA CYS A 33 -18.78 -4.81 -0.53
C CYS A 33 -18.82 -3.58 0.40
N LEU A 34 -17.79 -2.73 0.34
CA LEU A 34 -17.70 -1.50 1.14
C LEU A 34 -18.88 -0.56 0.92
N SER A 35 -19.37 -0.46 -0.32
CA SER A 35 -20.51 0.39 -0.67
C SER A 35 -21.82 0.00 0.02
N LYS A 36 -21.96 -1.26 0.46
CA LYS A 36 -23.14 -1.71 1.25
C LYS A 36 -23.19 -1.08 2.63
N TYR A 37 -22.06 -0.55 3.09
CA TYR A 37 -21.86 0.08 4.39
C TYR A 37 -21.61 1.60 4.25
N ASP A 38 -21.94 2.19 3.10
CA ASP A 38 -21.68 3.61 2.78
C ASP A 38 -20.20 4.04 2.87
N MET A 39 -19.28 3.07 2.88
CA MET A 39 -17.84 3.32 2.83
C MET A 39 -17.37 3.50 1.39
N LYS A 40 -16.50 4.48 1.16
CA LYS A 40 -16.00 4.81 -0.18
C LYS A 40 -14.49 4.56 -0.29
N PRO A 41 -13.99 4.02 -1.41
CA PRO A 41 -12.56 3.99 -1.66
C PRO A 41 -12.00 5.41 -1.80
N GLY A 42 -10.75 5.62 -1.34
CA GLY A 42 -9.97 6.81 -1.68
C GLY A 42 -9.62 6.87 -3.17
N GLU A 43 -9.17 8.04 -3.64
CA GLU A 43 -8.86 8.29 -5.06
C GLU A 43 -7.86 7.30 -5.67
N ASN A 44 -7.01 6.69 -4.84
CA ASN A 44 -5.98 5.74 -5.25
C ASN A 44 -6.02 4.49 -4.36
N PHE A 45 -7.18 3.82 -4.28
CA PHE A 45 -7.42 2.68 -3.38
C PHE A 45 -6.36 1.56 -3.41
N TRP A 46 -5.68 1.38 -4.56
CA TRP A 46 -4.53 0.47 -4.73
C TRP A 46 -3.28 0.93 -3.99
N PHE A 47 -2.99 2.22 -4.02
CA PHE A 47 -1.73 2.80 -3.57
C PHE A 47 -1.81 3.24 -2.12
N ILE A 48 -0.67 3.35 -1.44
CA ILE A 48 -0.67 3.92 -0.10
C ILE A 48 -0.95 5.44 -0.18
N LYS A 49 -0.51 6.09 -1.26
CA LYS A 49 -0.78 7.51 -1.54
C LYS A 49 -2.26 7.76 -1.83
N ASN A 50 -2.95 8.55 -1.01
CA ASN A 50 -4.39 8.86 -1.16
C ASN A 50 -5.31 7.62 -1.26
N GLY A 51 -4.81 6.45 -0.86
CA GLY A 51 -5.58 5.21 -0.84
C GLY A 51 -6.24 4.96 0.51
N GLY A 52 -6.69 3.73 0.70
CA GLY A 52 -7.49 3.34 1.86
C GLY A 52 -8.97 3.67 1.73
N ILE A 53 -9.71 3.51 2.82
CA ILE A 53 -11.15 3.68 2.87
C ILE A 53 -11.47 5.05 3.47
N ILE A 54 -12.31 5.82 2.78
CA ILE A 54 -12.93 7.02 3.31
C ILE A 54 -14.16 6.58 4.10
N THR A 55 -14.05 6.65 5.42
CA THR A 55 -15.14 6.44 6.37
C THR A 55 -15.55 7.78 6.99
N ASN A 56 -16.84 8.02 7.12
CA ASN A 56 -17.33 9.12 7.94
C ASN A 56 -17.43 8.65 9.39
N ALA A 57 -16.73 9.31 10.32
CA ALA A 57 -16.67 8.93 11.73
C ALA A 57 -18.03 9.00 12.45
N ALA A 58 -19.03 9.66 11.84
CA ALA A 58 -20.40 9.66 12.35
C ALA A 58 -21.18 8.37 12.03
N ASP A 59 -20.76 7.62 11.02
CA ASP A 59 -21.55 6.52 10.46
C ASP A 59 -21.13 5.15 11.02
N HIS A 60 -19.88 5.02 11.48
CA HIS A 60 -19.33 3.78 12.04
C HIS A 60 -18.33 4.06 13.16
N THR A 61 -18.37 3.26 14.22
CA THR A 61 -17.30 3.20 15.24
C THR A 61 -15.99 2.65 14.65
N PRO A 62 -14.83 2.85 15.30
CA PRO A 62 -13.58 2.23 14.88
C PRO A 62 -13.67 0.69 14.79
N GLU A 63 -14.32 0.05 15.76
CA GLU A 63 -14.54 -1.39 15.79
C GLU A 63 -15.42 -1.87 14.63
N GLU A 64 -16.54 -1.18 14.34
CA GLU A 64 -17.40 -1.51 13.19
C GLU A 64 -16.65 -1.31 11.87
N SER A 65 -15.89 -0.23 11.75
CA SER A 65 -15.06 0.04 10.58
C SER A 65 -14.03 -1.07 10.35
N HIS A 66 -13.42 -1.56 11.43
CA HIS A 66 -12.50 -2.68 11.37
C HIS A 66 -13.20 -3.98 10.93
N GLN A 67 -14.37 -4.30 11.47
CA GLN A 67 -15.14 -5.48 11.07
C GLN A 67 -15.55 -5.46 9.60
N ILE A 68 -16.05 -4.32 9.12
CA ILE A 68 -16.43 -4.12 7.71
C ILE A 68 -15.20 -4.25 6.81
N THR A 69 -14.06 -3.68 7.22
CA THR A 69 -12.80 -3.81 6.48
C THR A 69 -12.37 -5.27 6.40
N ASN A 70 -12.43 -6.02 7.50
CA ASN A 70 -12.08 -7.44 7.51
C ASN A 70 -13.01 -8.23 6.57
N GLU A 71 -14.33 -8.02 6.69
CA GLU A 71 -15.31 -8.70 5.84
C GLU A 71 -15.10 -8.42 4.35
N CYS A 72 -14.85 -7.16 4.00
CA CYS A 72 -14.79 -6.75 2.60
C CYS A 72 -13.43 -6.92 1.95
N LEU A 73 -12.33 -6.79 2.71
CA LEU A 73 -10.96 -6.77 2.16
C LEU A 73 -10.12 -7.99 2.55
N ASP A 74 -10.26 -8.50 3.77
CA ASP A 74 -9.37 -9.55 4.28
C ASP A 74 -9.97 -10.94 4.09
N ASP A 75 -11.25 -11.11 4.44
CA ASP A 75 -12.00 -12.36 4.23
C ASP A 75 -12.14 -12.68 2.73
N THR A 76 -12.12 -11.66 1.87
CA THR A 76 -12.13 -11.82 0.40
C THR A 76 -10.73 -12.01 -0.20
N ALA A 77 -9.69 -12.04 0.64
CA ALA A 77 -8.28 -12.07 0.27
C ALA A 77 -7.79 -10.86 -0.57
N TYR A 78 -8.61 -9.84 -0.79
CA TYR A 78 -8.23 -8.65 -1.56
C TYR A 78 -6.96 -7.99 -1.02
N SER A 79 -6.85 -7.77 0.30
CA SER A 79 -5.65 -7.18 0.91
C SER A 79 -4.39 -8.00 0.61
N ALA A 80 -4.48 -9.32 0.69
CA ALA A 80 -3.35 -10.22 0.43
C ALA A 80 -2.96 -10.22 -1.06
N LEU A 81 -3.94 -10.38 -1.95
CA LEU A 81 -3.74 -10.35 -3.41
C LEU A 81 -3.14 -9.02 -3.86
N LYS A 82 -3.66 -7.90 -3.35
CA LYS A 82 -3.14 -6.57 -3.60
C LYS A 82 -1.67 -6.46 -3.20
N ASN A 83 -1.30 -6.89 -1.99
CA ASN A 83 0.08 -6.80 -1.52
C ASN A 83 1.04 -7.62 -2.38
N VAL A 84 0.64 -8.83 -2.78
CA VAL A 84 1.45 -9.70 -3.66
C VAL A 84 1.59 -9.08 -5.05
N TYR A 85 0.47 -8.64 -5.65
CA TYR A 85 0.46 -8.03 -6.98
C TYR A 85 1.32 -6.77 -7.01
N LEU A 86 1.13 -5.86 -6.06
CA LEU A 86 1.91 -4.62 -5.99
C LEU A 86 3.39 -4.90 -5.78
N GLY A 87 3.74 -5.88 -4.95
CA GLY A 87 5.12 -6.33 -4.78
C GLY A 87 5.76 -6.77 -6.09
N ALA A 88 5.05 -7.60 -6.87
CA ALA A 88 5.49 -8.09 -8.16
C ALA A 88 5.60 -6.98 -9.23
N VAL A 89 4.67 -6.02 -9.23
CA VAL A 89 4.70 -4.90 -10.19
C VAL A 89 5.80 -3.88 -9.85
N ARG A 90 5.99 -3.57 -8.57
CA ARG A 90 6.99 -2.59 -8.11
C ARG A 90 8.40 -3.14 -8.17
N ASN A 91 8.58 -4.41 -7.80
CA ASN A 91 9.89 -5.04 -7.69
C ASN A 91 9.88 -6.43 -8.35
N PRO A 92 9.70 -6.50 -9.69
CA PRO A 92 9.58 -7.77 -10.41
C PRO A 92 10.83 -8.65 -10.29
N ASP A 93 12.00 -8.01 -10.17
CA ASP A 93 13.28 -8.70 -10.03
C ASP A 93 13.63 -9.04 -8.57
N ASN A 94 12.77 -8.69 -7.61
CA ASN A 94 12.96 -8.90 -6.18
C ASN A 94 14.34 -8.43 -5.67
N ILE A 95 14.76 -7.25 -6.13
CA ILE A 95 16.03 -6.63 -5.73
C ILE A 95 15.90 -5.92 -4.38
N ASP A 96 17.03 -5.65 -3.73
CA ASP A 96 17.06 -4.78 -2.56
C ASP A 96 16.71 -3.34 -2.95
N LEU A 97 15.63 -2.80 -2.36
CA LEU A 97 15.11 -1.47 -2.65
C LEU A 97 15.70 -0.38 -1.75
N GLU A 98 16.36 -0.73 -0.65
CA GLU A 98 16.88 0.27 0.30
C GLU A 98 17.84 1.29 -0.34
N PRO A 99 18.78 0.90 -1.23
CA PRO A 99 19.64 1.87 -1.92
C PRO A 99 18.84 2.86 -2.80
N TYR A 100 17.77 2.38 -3.42
CA TYR A 100 16.91 3.18 -4.29
C TYR A 100 16.01 4.12 -3.48
N ARG A 101 15.48 3.65 -2.35
CA ARG A 101 14.76 4.50 -1.38
C ARG A 101 15.64 5.62 -0.86
N PHE A 102 16.86 5.28 -0.46
CA PHE A 102 17.84 6.26 -0.01
C PHE A 102 18.11 7.33 -1.06
N GLN A 103 18.38 6.93 -2.31
CA GLN A 103 18.58 7.88 -3.39
C GLN A 103 17.32 8.74 -3.64
N CYS A 104 16.14 8.14 -3.63
CA CYS A 104 14.87 8.85 -3.76
C CYS A 104 14.70 9.91 -2.66
N TYR A 105 15.01 9.57 -1.40
CA TYR A 105 14.97 10.54 -0.30
C TYR A 105 15.93 11.72 -0.51
N LYS A 106 17.10 11.49 -1.13
CA LYS A 106 18.01 12.58 -1.53
C LYS A 106 17.41 13.41 -2.65
N ASP A 107 16.84 12.80 -3.66
CA ASP A 107 16.28 13.52 -4.81
C ASP A 107 15.13 14.44 -4.40
N TYR A 108 14.29 14.00 -3.45
CA TYR A 108 13.24 14.81 -2.83
C TYR A 108 13.72 15.73 -1.69
N LYS A 109 15.01 15.72 -1.38
CA LYS A 109 15.63 16.53 -0.31
C LYS A 109 15.03 16.29 1.07
N LEU A 110 14.63 15.04 1.35
CA LEU A 110 14.15 14.59 2.65
C LEU A 110 15.31 14.26 3.60
N ILE A 111 16.48 13.96 3.03
CA ILE A 111 17.75 13.82 3.74
C ILE A 111 18.82 14.68 3.03
N ASP A 112 19.90 14.98 3.74
CA ASP A 112 20.97 15.83 3.20
C ASP A 112 21.74 15.15 2.05
N GLN A 113 22.26 15.98 1.12
CA GLN A 113 22.96 15.49 -0.07
C GLN A 113 24.32 14.86 0.23
N ASP A 114 24.95 15.24 1.33
CA ASP A 114 26.21 14.68 1.83
C ASP A 114 25.99 13.48 2.76
N TYR A 115 24.75 13.24 3.18
CA TYR A 115 24.38 12.05 3.94
C TYR A 115 24.72 10.80 3.13
N SER A 116 25.41 9.86 3.77
CA SER A 116 25.92 8.64 3.13
C SER A 116 24.99 7.46 3.37
N TYR A 117 25.01 6.50 2.44
CA TYR A 117 24.18 5.30 2.56
C TYR A 117 24.57 4.41 3.75
N GLU A 118 25.86 4.36 4.07
CA GLU A 118 26.37 3.61 5.23
C GLU A 118 25.85 4.17 6.55
N GLN A 119 25.86 5.50 6.71
CA GLN A 119 25.27 6.16 7.89
C GLN A 119 23.77 5.90 7.99
N PHE A 120 23.06 5.97 6.86
CA PHE A 120 21.63 5.69 6.80
C PHE A 120 21.31 4.26 7.28
N GLN A 121 22.00 3.27 6.73
CA GLN A 121 21.84 1.86 7.13
C GLN A 121 22.17 1.65 8.61
N GLN A 122 23.28 2.22 9.08
CA GLN A 122 23.67 2.12 10.49
C GLN A 122 22.61 2.71 11.43
N GLU A 123 21.95 3.81 11.04
CA GLU A 123 20.85 4.36 11.84
C GLU A 123 19.64 3.42 11.84
N LEU A 124 19.23 2.91 10.68
CA LEU A 124 18.10 1.98 10.57
C LEU A 124 18.29 0.73 11.42
N ASP A 125 19.49 0.13 11.37
CA ASP A 125 19.86 -1.05 12.18
C ASP A 125 19.77 -0.78 13.69
N ASN A 126 19.98 0.48 14.10
CA ASN A 126 19.85 0.93 15.47
C ASN A 126 18.42 1.40 15.83
N GLY A 127 17.44 1.16 14.96
CA GLY A 127 16.06 1.58 15.13
C GLY A 127 15.87 3.10 15.06
N LYS A 128 16.82 3.82 14.45
CA LYS A 128 16.75 5.26 14.20
C LYS A 128 16.48 5.49 12.71
N SER A 129 15.62 6.44 12.41
CA SER A 129 15.45 6.91 11.03
C SER A 129 15.59 8.42 11.01
N PRO A 130 16.40 8.99 10.10
CA PRO A 130 16.45 10.43 9.91
C PRO A 130 15.10 11.00 9.47
N LEU A 131 14.20 10.15 8.97
CA LEU A 131 12.86 10.48 8.51
C LEU A 131 11.77 10.24 9.56
N SER A 132 12.15 9.91 10.80
CA SER A 132 11.21 9.63 11.91
C SER A 132 10.33 10.82 12.34
N TYR A 133 10.62 12.02 11.82
CA TYR A 133 9.78 13.21 11.98
C TYR A 133 8.53 13.17 11.08
N ILE A 134 8.54 12.40 9.98
CA ILE A 134 7.42 12.24 9.06
C ILE A 134 6.43 11.23 9.65
N ARG A 135 5.49 11.72 10.46
CA ARG A 135 4.57 10.86 11.25
C ARG A 135 3.12 10.86 10.77
N SER A 136 2.73 11.84 9.97
CA SER A 136 1.36 12.00 9.50
C SER A 136 1.32 12.63 8.12
N SER A 137 0.18 12.49 7.45
CA SER A 137 -0.10 13.11 6.15
C SER A 137 0.03 14.63 6.13
N SER A 138 -0.03 15.27 7.29
CA SER A 138 0.17 16.71 7.47
C SER A 138 1.63 17.15 7.59
N THR A 139 2.59 16.23 7.74
CA THR A 139 4.00 16.59 7.85
C THR A 139 4.57 16.99 6.48
N PRO A 140 5.32 18.11 6.37
CA PRO A 140 6.02 18.45 5.14
C PRO A 140 6.92 17.30 4.65
N GLY A 141 6.86 17.00 3.35
CA GLY A 141 7.59 15.87 2.76
C GLY A 141 6.93 14.50 2.94
N TYR A 142 5.77 14.39 3.61
CA TYR A 142 5.07 13.11 3.75
C TYR A 142 4.75 12.48 2.38
N ARG A 143 4.27 13.28 1.42
CA ARG A 143 3.93 12.77 0.08
C ARG A 143 5.14 12.17 -0.62
N ASP A 144 6.26 12.88 -0.58
CA ASP A 144 7.50 12.45 -1.22
C ASP A 144 8.08 11.20 -0.50
N PHE A 145 7.99 11.16 0.83
CA PHE A 145 8.39 10.00 1.62
C PHE A 145 7.58 8.75 1.27
N MET A 146 6.26 8.91 1.12
CA MET A 146 5.38 7.82 0.71
C MET A 146 5.70 7.35 -0.71
N ASP A 147 5.91 8.27 -1.66
CA ASP A 147 6.29 7.93 -3.04
C ASP A 147 7.60 7.11 -3.06
N CYS A 148 8.62 7.50 -2.28
CA CYS A 148 9.86 6.74 -2.16
C CYS A 148 9.69 5.38 -1.46
N THR A 149 8.81 5.28 -0.46
CA THR A 149 8.59 4.01 0.26
C THR A 149 7.82 3.01 -0.60
N ASP A 150 6.82 3.53 -1.32
CA ASP A 150 5.82 2.77 -2.06
C ASP A 150 6.38 2.26 -3.39
N ASP A 151 7.10 3.09 -4.14
CA ASP A 151 7.68 2.73 -5.45
C ASP A 151 8.97 3.52 -5.76
N PRO A 152 10.11 3.17 -5.11
CA PRO A 152 11.39 3.84 -5.32
C PRO A 152 11.99 3.60 -6.70
N LEU A 153 11.46 2.64 -7.48
CA LEU A 153 11.88 2.37 -8.86
C LEU A 153 11.02 3.10 -9.90
N HIS A 154 9.95 3.78 -9.47
CA HIS A 154 9.02 4.51 -10.32
C HIS A 154 8.38 3.64 -11.42
N HIS A 155 8.18 2.35 -11.14
CA HIS A 155 7.52 1.40 -12.06
C HIS A 155 6.01 1.66 -12.16
N MET A 156 5.41 2.25 -11.13
CA MET A 156 4.02 2.63 -11.07
C MET A 156 3.87 4.15 -11.01
N LYS A 157 3.44 4.73 -12.11
CA LYS A 157 3.02 6.13 -12.11
C LYS A 157 1.62 6.20 -11.49
N SER A 158 1.51 6.79 -10.28
CA SER A 158 0.19 7.26 -9.81
C SER A 158 -0.31 8.28 -10.85
N LYS A 159 -1.52 8.10 -11.38
CA LYS A 159 -2.14 9.11 -12.24
C LYS A 159 -2.39 10.40 -11.49
#